data_AF-A0A956M393-F1
#
_entry.id   AF-A0A956M393-F1
#
_cell.length_a   1.000
_cell.length_b   1.000
_cell.length_c   1.000
_cell.angle_alpha   90.00
_cell.angle_beta   90.00
_cell.angle_gamma   90.00
#
_symmetry.space_group_name_H-M   'P 1'
#
loop_
_entity.id
_entity.type
_entity.pdbx_description
1 polymer ?
#
loop_
_entity_poly.entity_id
_entity_poly.type
_entity_poly.pdbx_seq_one_letter_code
_entity_poly.pdbx_strand_id
1 'polypeptide(L)'
;HETPEEIDQINSLVREYEARGGDSTGDQLRTYRCAIAATGEYTVFHGGTVALGLAAIVVALNRVNEVYQLDFSVLMELVANNNLIVYTNAATDPYNNSNGAQMLGQNQSNLDAVIGAANYDIGHVFSTGGGGIANLSCVCINGRKAQGVTGLPGPIGDNFYIDYVAHEMGHQFGGTHTFNSVTSSCGGGNRTASTAYEPGSGSTIMAYAGICGADNLQAHSDPYFHIGSFVQIRAFTETGNGSSCPVTTVTGNAPPISDASQGTNWVIPKGTYFELTGSATDADGDDLTYCWEEYDLGPGGSPNNPSGNAPIFRSFNPVTTPSRSFPRWTDIVNGTQTQGEILPSYARNLRFRLTVRDGLGGVNWDEAELITVADSGPLQVTYPNALGITWTGGTNETVTWAVNGTNGAPVNATNVDILLSVDGGFTYPYLLLAGTPNDGSQSISVPPVPTTTARIRVGGSNNVFFDISNRNFTIEADPTSAPETGVVGKEMLIGNEPNPFSNITHVRFQLDEPT
;
A
#
# COMPACT_ATOMS: atom_id res chain seq x y z
N HIS A 1 -20.70 14.21 0.74
CA HIS A 1 -21.50 12.99 0.46
C HIS A 1 -21.49 12.77 -1.03
N GLU A 2 -21.02 11.60 -1.45
CA GLU A 2 -20.93 11.19 -2.84
C GLU A 2 -22.33 10.75 -3.31
N THR A 3 -22.93 11.46 -4.26
CA THR A 3 -24.24 11.03 -4.78
C THR A 3 -24.08 9.89 -5.78
N PRO A 4 -25.10 9.03 -5.98
CA PRO A 4 -25.06 7.98 -6.99
C PRO A 4 -24.72 8.53 -8.39
N GLU A 5 -25.23 9.71 -8.75
CA GLU A 5 -24.96 10.34 -10.04
C GLU A 5 -23.48 10.78 -10.17
N GLU A 6 -22.88 11.31 -9.10
CA GLU A 6 -21.46 11.69 -9.10
C GLU A 6 -20.55 10.45 -9.19
N ILE A 7 -20.92 9.37 -8.48
CA ILE A 7 -20.24 8.06 -8.54
C ILE A 7 -20.32 7.48 -9.96
N ASP A 8 -21.48 7.53 -10.60
CA ASP A 8 -21.65 7.02 -11.97
C ASP A 8 -20.83 7.82 -12.99
N GLN A 9 -20.74 9.14 -12.82
CA GLN A 9 -19.93 10.01 -13.67
C GLN A 9 -18.43 9.67 -13.56
N ILE A 10 -17.89 9.56 -12.35
CA ILE A 10 -16.47 9.21 -12.19
C ILE A 10 -16.17 7.80 -12.70
N ASN A 11 -17.06 6.84 -12.46
CA ASN A 11 -16.90 5.49 -12.99
C ASN A 11 -16.94 5.44 -14.52
N SER A 12 -17.70 6.34 -15.16
CA SER A 12 -17.67 6.48 -16.62
C SER A 12 -16.33 7.04 -17.11
N LEU A 13 -15.82 8.07 -16.43
CA LEU A 13 -14.51 8.65 -16.74
C LEU A 13 -13.39 7.60 -16.61
N VAL A 14 -13.39 6.80 -15.54
CA VAL A 14 -12.42 5.72 -15.33
C VAL A 14 -12.43 4.72 -16.49
N ARG A 15 -13.61 4.23 -16.90
CA ARG A 15 -13.71 3.27 -18.02
C ARG A 15 -13.17 3.86 -19.32
N GLU A 16 -13.43 5.14 -19.59
CA GLU A 16 -12.91 5.81 -20.78
C GLU A 16 -11.40 6.05 -20.70
N TYR A 17 -10.88 6.30 -19.50
CA TYR A 17 -9.48 6.54 -19.22
C TYR A 17 -8.64 5.27 -19.38
N GLU A 18 -9.04 4.17 -18.73
CA GLU A 18 -8.37 2.86 -18.85
C GLU A 18 -8.43 2.35 -20.31
N ALA A 19 -9.54 2.56 -21.03
CA ALA A 19 -9.66 2.16 -22.44
C ALA A 19 -8.67 2.88 -23.39
N ARG A 20 -8.03 3.96 -22.94
CA ARG A 20 -7.00 4.71 -23.70
C ARG A 20 -5.57 4.37 -23.26
N GLY A 21 -5.37 3.40 -22.37
CA GLY A 21 -4.06 3.04 -21.81
C GLY A 21 -3.56 4.01 -20.73
N GLY A 22 -4.48 4.58 -19.95
CA GLY A 22 -4.23 5.56 -18.89
C GLY A 22 -3.54 4.99 -17.64
N ASP A 23 -2.47 4.22 -17.82
CA ASP A 23 -1.95 3.40 -16.72
C ASP A 23 -0.75 4.06 -16.03
N SER A 24 -0.19 5.14 -16.59
CA SER A 24 1.08 5.75 -16.13
C SER A 24 1.00 7.27 -15.93
N THR A 25 1.83 7.84 -15.05
CA THR A 25 2.05 9.29 -14.82
C THR A 25 3.51 9.57 -14.52
N GLY A 26 3.86 10.85 -14.43
CA GLY A 26 5.20 11.32 -14.09
C GLY A 26 5.74 12.30 -15.12
N ASP A 27 5.29 12.21 -16.38
CA ASP A 27 5.79 13.01 -17.51
C ASP A 27 5.30 14.46 -17.51
N GLN A 28 4.19 14.73 -16.83
CA GLN A 28 3.56 16.04 -16.73
C GLN A 28 3.15 16.39 -15.30
N LEU A 29 3.60 17.56 -14.83
CA LEU A 29 3.16 18.16 -13.58
C LEU A 29 1.99 19.12 -13.85
N ARG A 30 0.88 18.91 -13.13
CA ARG A 30 -0.30 19.79 -13.15
C ARG A 30 -0.31 20.69 -11.93
N THR A 31 -0.11 21.99 -12.15
CA THR A 31 -0.11 23.00 -11.09
C THR A 31 -1.48 23.69 -11.00
N TYR A 32 -2.13 23.56 -9.85
CA TYR A 32 -3.43 24.18 -9.54
C TYR A 32 -3.25 25.35 -8.59
N ARG A 33 -3.92 26.47 -8.87
CA ARG A 33 -4.00 27.61 -7.96
C ARG A 33 -4.98 27.30 -6.84
N CYS A 34 -4.49 27.21 -5.61
CA CYS A 34 -5.26 26.83 -4.43
C CYS A 34 -5.56 28.04 -3.54
N ALA A 35 -6.82 28.22 -3.16
CA ALA A 35 -7.24 29.22 -2.19
C ALA A 35 -7.72 28.55 -0.91
N ILE A 36 -6.98 28.72 0.18
CA ILE A 36 -7.30 28.09 1.48
C ILE A 36 -7.69 29.17 2.48
N ALA A 37 -8.97 29.18 2.85
CA ALA A 37 -9.47 30.04 3.92
C ALA A 37 -9.22 29.42 5.30
N ALA A 38 -9.23 30.25 6.34
CA ALA A 38 -9.20 29.80 7.72
C ALA A 38 -10.23 30.56 8.55
N THR A 39 -11.03 29.83 9.34
CA THR A 39 -11.95 30.44 10.32
C THR A 39 -11.17 31.21 11.39
N GLY A 40 -11.86 32.12 12.08
CA GLY A 40 -11.34 32.83 13.23
C GLY A 40 -10.81 31.90 14.31
N GLU A 41 -11.53 30.81 14.57
CA GLU A 41 -11.15 29.80 15.57
C GLU A 41 -9.88 29.04 15.16
N TYR A 42 -9.75 28.66 13.89
CA TYR A 42 -8.53 28.02 13.38
C TYR A 42 -7.33 28.95 13.56
N THR A 43 -7.48 30.21 13.16
CA THR A 43 -6.40 31.18 13.29
C THR A 43 -6.05 31.45 14.75
N VAL A 44 -7.04 31.53 15.65
CA VAL A 44 -6.82 31.66 17.10
C VAL A 44 -6.06 30.46 17.67
N PHE A 45 -6.41 29.23 17.27
CA PHE A 45 -5.69 28.02 17.68
C PHE A 45 -4.19 28.10 17.33
N HIS A 46 -3.87 28.63 16.14
CA HIS A 46 -2.48 28.82 15.69
C HIS A 46 -1.80 30.11 16.18
N GLY A 47 -2.42 30.87 17.10
CA GLY A 47 -1.81 32.05 17.72
C GLY A 47 -2.44 33.40 17.32
N GLY A 48 -3.57 33.38 16.62
CA GLY A 48 -4.49 34.52 16.49
C GLY A 48 -4.10 35.60 15.49
N THR A 49 -3.04 35.39 14.70
CA THR A 49 -2.63 36.35 13.67
C THR A 49 -2.72 35.73 12.28
N VAL A 50 -2.97 36.56 11.27
CA VAL A 50 -2.99 36.15 9.86
C VAL A 50 -1.69 35.43 9.48
N ALA A 51 -0.54 35.93 9.93
CA ALA A 51 0.76 35.34 9.62
C ALA A 51 0.89 33.90 10.16
N LEU A 52 0.46 33.66 11.39
CA LEU A 52 0.54 32.32 11.99
C LEU A 52 -0.51 31.36 11.42
N GLY A 53 -1.74 31.84 11.17
CA GLY A 53 -2.76 31.05 10.47
C GLY A 53 -2.31 30.65 9.07
N LEU A 54 -1.72 31.58 8.31
CA LEU A 54 -1.18 31.30 6.98
C LEU A 54 0.03 30.34 7.04
N ALA A 55 0.91 30.47 8.03
CA ALA A 55 2.01 29.52 8.22
C ALA A 55 1.48 28.09 8.47
N ALA A 56 0.42 27.94 9.27
CA ALA A 56 -0.21 26.63 9.50
C ALA A 56 -0.86 26.06 8.23
N ILE A 57 -1.51 26.90 7.42
CA ILE A 57 -2.04 26.52 6.09
C ILE A 57 -0.91 26.01 5.19
N VAL A 58 0.23 26.71 5.14
CA VAL A 58 1.38 26.31 4.31
C VAL A 58 1.94 24.96 4.76
N VAL A 59 2.04 24.71 6.06
CA VAL A 59 2.48 23.41 6.59
C VAL A 59 1.53 22.29 6.13
N ALA A 60 0.22 22.49 6.27
CA ALA A 60 -0.78 21.51 5.84
C ALA A 60 -0.71 21.24 4.33
N LEU A 61 -0.68 22.31 3.52
CA LEU A 61 -0.65 22.18 2.07
C LEU A 61 0.64 21.53 1.56
N ASN A 62 1.79 21.84 2.17
CA ASN A 62 3.04 21.18 1.82
C ASN A 62 2.97 19.68 2.10
N ARG A 63 2.41 19.27 3.25
CA ARG A 63 2.24 17.86 3.58
C ARG A 63 1.29 17.14 2.62
N VAL A 64 0.23 17.81 2.16
CA VAL A 64 -0.65 17.27 1.11
C VAL A 64 0.08 17.18 -0.23
N ASN A 65 0.82 18.21 -0.62
CA ASN A 65 1.60 18.24 -1.85
C ASN A 65 2.70 17.17 -1.89
N GLU A 66 3.25 16.75 -0.74
CA GLU A 66 4.18 15.61 -0.68
C GLU A 66 3.52 14.34 -1.23
N VAL A 67 2.25 14.08 -0.90
CA VAL A 67 1.54 12.89 -1.41
C VAL A 67 1.05 13.10 -2.84
N TYR A 68 0.44 14.24 -3.14
CA TYR A 68 -0.19 14.51 -4.44
C TYR A 68 0.80 14.63 -5.59
N GLN A 69 2.01 15.14 -5.34
CA GLN A 69 3.05 15.16 -6.35
C GLN A 69 3.55 13.75 -6.64
N LEU A 70 3.75 12.93 -5.60
CA LEU A 70 4.24 11.56 -5.74
C LEU A 70 3.25 10.63 -6.44
N ASP A 71 1.96 10.69 -6.07
CA ASP A 71 0.96 9.78 -6.64
C ASP A 71 0.34 10.33 -7.94
N PHE A 72 0.23 11.65 -8.15
CA PHE A 72 -0.55 12.19 -9.27
C PHE A 72 0.19 13.17 -10.17
N SER A 73 1.44 13.52 -9.86
CA SER A 73 2.11 14.68 -10.46
C SER A 73 1.21 15.93 -10.40
N VAL A 74 0.60 16.16 -9.23
CA VAL A 74 -0.25 17.33 -8.94
C VAL A 74 0.41 18.20 -7.89
N LEU A 75 0.56 19.49 -8.20
CA LEU A 75 1.04 20.51 -7.27
C LEU A 75 -0.06 21.54 -7.03
N MET A 76 -0.33 21.85 -5.76
CA MET A 76 -1.21 22.96 -5.38
C MET A 76 -0.40 24.13 -4.85
N GLU A 77 -0.53 25.29 -5.48
CA GLU A 77 0.16 26.52 -5.08
C GLU A 77 -0.84 27.53 -4.52
N LEU A 78 -0.53 28.11 -3.35
CA LEU A 78 -1.39 29.15 -2.77
C LEU A 78 -1.48 30.37 -3.69
N VAL A 79 -2.71 30.86 -3.88
CA VAL A 79 -2.96 32.08 -4.64
C VAL A 79 -2.37 33.32 -3.98
N ALA A 80 -2.09 34.33 -4.79
CA ALA A 80 -1.87 35.68 -4.28
C ALA A 80 -3.06 36.14 -3.45
N ASN A 81 -2.79 36.97 -2.43
CA ASN A 81 -3.79 37.51 -1.51
C ASN A 81 -4.52 36.47 -0.64
N ASN A 82 -4.03 35.23 -0.51
CA ASN A 82 -4.61 34.22 0.40
C ASN A 82 -4.67 34.71 1.87
N ASN A 83 -3.82 35.67 2.27
CA ASN A 83 -3.89 36.31 3.57
C ASN A 83 -5.21 37.06 3.85
N LEU A 84 -5.98 37.42 2.82
CA LEU A 84 -7.27 38.10 2.97
C LEU A 84 -8.42 37.18 3.42
N ILE A 85 -8.24 35.87 3.27
CA ILE A 85 -9.22 34.83 3.63
C ILE A 85 -8.79 34.05 4.89
N VAL A 86 -7.80 34.57 5.62
CA VAL A 86 -7.41 34.09 6.95
C VAL A 86 -8.03 35.02 7.98
N TYR A 87 -9.12 34.59 8.61
CA TYR A 87 -9.86 35.43 9.55
C TYR A 87 -9.30 35.27 10.96
N THR A 88 -9.22 36.36 11.72
CA THR A 88 -8.68 36.35 13.10
C THR A 88 -9.76 36.51 14.17
N ASN A 89 -11.02 36.68 13.79
CA ASN A 89 -12.13 36.92 14.70
C ASN A 89 -13.34 36.05 14.35
N ALA A 90 -13.56 35.03 15.18
CA ALA A 90 -14.65 34.06 15.07
C ALA A 90 -16.05 34.71 15.03
N ALA A 91 -16.23 35.89 15.64
CA ALA A 91 -17.53 36.55 15.66
C ALA A 91 -17.89 37.27 14.35
N THR A 92 -16.90 37.48 13.47
CA THR A 92 -17.07 38.31 12.26
C THR A 92 -16.62 37.61 10.98
N ASP A 93 -16.04 36.42 11.07
CA ASP A 93 -15.75 35.62 9.89
C ASP A 93 -17.05 35.11 9.24
N PRO A 94 -17.01 34.70 7.96
CA PRO A 94 -18.22 34.32 7.22
C PRO A 94 -18.66 32.86 7.46
N TYR A 95 -18.05 32.15 8.41
CA TYR A 95 -18.18 30.70 8.53
C TYR A 95 -18.95 30.26 9.77
N ASN A 96 -19.69 29.16 9.63
CA ASN A 96 -20.18 28.41 10.78
C ASN A 96 -19.17 27.32 11.14
N ASN A 97 -18.19 27.65 11.98
CA ASN A 97 -17.02 26.81 12.30
C ASN A 97 -17.36 25.36 12.72
N SER A 98 -18.55 25.10 13.24
CA SER A 98 -18.96 23.76 13.69
C SER A 98 -19.89 23.02 12.72
N ASN A 99 -20.16 23.57 11.53
CA ASN A 99 -21.06 22.97 10.54
C ASN A 99 -20.41 22.89 9.15
N GLY A 100 -19.74 21.76 8.89
CA GLY A 100 -19.10 21.47 7.60
C GLY A 100 -20.03 21.65 6.39
N ALA A 101 -21.25 21.13 6.47
CA ALA A 101 -22.20 21.20 5.36
C ALA A 101 -22.59 22.65 4.99
N GLN A 102 -22.73 23.54 5.97
CA GLN A 102 -22.94 24.96 5.70
C GLN A 102 -21.68 25.65 5.18
N MET A 103 -20.51 25.27 5.70
CA MET A 103 -19.22 25.84 5.29
C MET A 103 -18.90 25.59 3.82
N LEU A 104 -19.39 24.52 3.19
CA LEU A 104 -19.23 24.29 1.75
C LEU A 104 -19.69 25.50 0.91
N GLY A 105 -20.94 25.93 1.11
CA GLY A 105 -21.53 27.06 0.38
C GLY A 105 -20.97 28.42 0.83
N GLN A 106 -20.67 28.56 2.12
CA GLN A 106 -20.04 29.77 2.66
C GLN A 106 -18.66 29.97 2.07
N ASN A 107 -17.85 28.90 1.96
CA ASN A 107 -16.51 28.98 1.41
C ASN A 107 -16.52 29.35 -0.07
N GLN A 108 -17.39 28.71 -0.85
CA GLN A 108 -17.57 29.08 -2.25
C GLN A 108 -17.91 30.57 -2.41
N SER A 109 -18.90 31.05 -1.67
CA SER A 109 -19.34 32.46 -1.75
C SER A 109 -18.24 33.43 -1.30
N ASN A 110 -17.50 33.08 -0.26
CA ASN A 110 -16.45 33.92 0.30
C ASN A 110 -15.24 34.02 -0.64
N LEU A 111 -14.75 32.88 -1.15
CA LEU A 111 -13.60 32.86 -2.07
C LEU A 111 -13.93 33.57 -3.38
N ASP A 112 -15.14 33.38 -3.93
CA ASP A 112 -15.59 34.12 -5.11
C ASP A 112 -15.62 35.63 -4.88
N ALA A 113 -16.02 36.09 -3.70
CA ALA A 113 -16.13 37.51 -3.37
C ALA A 113 -14.78 38.18 -3.08
N VAL A 114 -13.87 37.49 -2.37
CA VAL A 114 -12.62 38.06 -1.88
C VAL A 114 -11.46 37.83 -2.86
N ILE A 115 -11.31 36.60 -3.36
CA ILE A 115 -10.24 36.23 -4.28
C ILE A 115 -10.67 36.43 -5.74
N GLY A 116 -11.94 36.18 -6.04
CA GLY A 116 -12.48 36.22 -7.40
C GLY A 116 -12.39 34.85 -8.07
N ALA A 117 -13.52 34.37 -8.60
CA ALA A 117 -13.63 33.04 -9.19
C ALA A 117 -12.56 32.71 -10.25
N ALA A 118 -12.09 33.68 -11.03
CA ALA A 118 -11.07 33.45 -12.06
C ALA A 118 -9.65 33.22 -11.50
N ASN A 119 -9.41 33.54 -10.23
CA ASN A 119 -8.08 33.62 -9.65
C ASN A 119 -7.65 32.37 -8.88
N TYR A 120 -8.50 31.34 -8.83
CA TYR A 120 -8.19 30.06 -8.18
C TYR A 120 -8.86 28.90 -8.92
N ASP A 121 -8.34 27.69 -8.71
CA ASP A 121 -8.71 26.45 -9.40
C ASP A 121 -9.36 25.44 -8.45
N ILE A 122 -8.90 25.45 -7.19
CA ILE A 122 -9.45 24.72 -6.06
C ILE A 122 -9.52 25.65 -4.85
N GLY A 123 -10.57 25.54 -4.05
CA GLY A 123 -10.71 26.24 -2.79
C GLY A 123 -11.08 25.30 -1.65
N HIS A 124 -10.59 25.60 -0.45
CA HIS A 124 -10.83 24.82 0.75
C HIS A 124 -10.89 25.74 1.98
N VAL A 125 -11.53 25.33 3.07
CA VAL A 125 -11.50 26.08 4.35
C VAL A 125 -11.09 25.18 5.50
N PHE A 126 -10.20 25.71 6.36
CA PHE A 126 -9.81 25.08 7.60
C PHE A 126 -10.53 25.71 8.80
N SER A 127 -11.03 24.84 9.68
CA SER A 127 -11.78 25.19 10.89
C SER A 127 -11.29 24.37 12.09
N THR A 128 -11.82 24.65 13.30
CA THR A 128 -11.58 23.82 14.50
C THR A 128 -12.74 22.85 14.80
N GLY A 129 -13.72 22.79 13.92
CA GLY A 129 -14.90 21.93 14.04
C GLY A 129 -15.54 21.64 12.69
N GLY A 130 -16.66 20.92 12.69
CA GLY A 130 -17.41 20.60 11.48
C GLY A 130 -16.94 19.36 10.71
N GLY A 131 -15.81 18.75 11.09
CA GLY A 131 -15.29 17.53 10.46
C GLY A 131 -14.73 17.79 9.06
N GLY A 132 -14.61 16.72 8.27
CA GLY A 132 -14.30 16.79 6.84
C GLY A 132 -15.57 16.67 6.01
N ILE A 133 -15.71 17.53 5.00
CA ILE A 133 -16.69 17.34 3.92
C ILE A 133 -16.27 18.11 2.66
N ALA A 134 -16.39 17.45 1.51
CA ALA A 134 -16.19 18.07 0.20
C ALA A 134 -17.23 17.63 -0.83
N ASN A 135 -17.37 18.42 -1.90
CA ASN A 135 -18.03 17.98 -3.12
C ASN A 135 -17.09 17.12 -3.95
N LEU A 136 -17.64 16.03 -4.51
CA LEU A 136 -16.90 15.16 -5.41
C LEU A 136 -16.61 15.85 -6.75
N SER A 137 -15.39 15.67 -7.29
CA SER A 137 -15.01 16.08 -8.65
C SER A 137 -15.31 17.55 -8.97
N CYS A 138 -15.04 18.46 -8.02
CA CYS A 138 -15.46 19.87 -8.12
C CYS A 138 -14.35 20.83 -8.56
N VAL A 139 -13.08 20.42 -8.58
CA VAL A 139 -11.96 21.27 -9.03
C VAL A 139 -12.20 21.79 -10.45
N CYS A 140 -11.78 23.03 -10.72
CA CYS A 140 -12.03 23.78 -11.95
C CYS A 140 -13.50 24.15 -12.24
N ILE A 141 -14.49 23.68 -11.47
CA ILE A 141 -15.90 23.97 -11.72
C ILE A 141 -16.33 25.27 -11.02
N ASN A 142 -16.65 26.31 -11.79
CA ASN A 142 -17.16 27.58 -11.25
C ASN A 142 -18.42 27.37 -10.40
N GLY A 143 -18.46 28.00 -9.22
CA GLY A 143 -19.54 27.84 -8.25
C GLY A 143 -19.52 26.54 -7.44
N ARG A 144 -18.55 25.64 -7.66
CA ARG A 144 -18.37 24.41 -6.87
C ARG A 144 -16.93 24.15 -6.39
N LYS A 145 -15.92 24.66 -7.09
CA LYS A 145 -14.50 24.37 -6.86
C LYS A 145 -13.94 24.79 -5.50
N ALA A 146 -14.67 25.59 -4.72
CA ALA A 146 -14.33 25.97 -3.35
C ALA A 146 -15.14 25.22 -2.27
N GLN A 147 -15.95 24.21 -2.66
CA GLN A 147 -16.77 23.44 -1.73
C GLN A 147 -15.99 22.27 -1.13
N GLY A 148 -14.98 22.60 -0.32
CA GLY A 148 -14.22 21.67 0.51
C GLY A 148 -13.94 22.28 1.89
N VAL A 149 -14.08 21.46 2.93
CA VAL A 149 -13.97 21.86 4.33
C VAL A 149 -13.23 20.77 5.11
N THR A 150 -12.30 21.18 5.97
CA THR A 150 -11.65 20.30 6.93
C THR A 150 -11.53 20.99 8.28
N GLY A 151 -12.02 20.35 9.34
CA GLY A 151 -11.92 20.90 10.68
C GLY A 151 -11.86 19.87 11.79
N LEU A 152 -10.89 20.06 12.69
CA LEU A 152 -10.69 19.29 13.90
C LEU A 152 -10.35 20.21 15.09
N PRO A 153 -10.70 19.84 16.33
CA PRO A 153 -10.35 20.65 17.50
C PRO A 153 -8.85 20.92 17.67
N GLY A 154 -8.00 19.98 17.21
CA GLY A 154 -6.55 20.14 17.14
C GLY A 154 -6.06 19.97 15.70
N PRO A 155 -6.11 21.02 14.86
CA PRO A 155 -5.84 20.91 13.43
C PRO A 155 -4.32 20.92 13.12
N ILE A 156 -3.62 19.89 13.60
CA ILE A 156 -2.16 19.71 13.47
C ILE A 156 -1.80 18.25 13.21
N GLY A 157 -0.64 18.03 12.58
CA GLY A 157 -0.10 16.70 12.32
C GLY A 157 -0.89 15.90 11.29
N ASP A 158 -0.44 14.66 11.02
CA ASP A 158 -1.00 13.83 9.95
C ASP A 158 -2.46 13.44 10.19
N ASN A 159 -2.93 13.36 11.45
CA ASN A 159 -4.35 13.20 11.75
C ASN A 159 -5.22 14.37 11.22
N PHE A 160 -4.66 15.56 11.01
CA PHE A 160 -5.35 16.64 10.30
C PHE A 160 -4.97 16.65 8.81
N TYR A 161 -3.67 16.60 8.48
CA TYR A 161 -3.18 16.80 7.11
C TYR A 161 -3.50 15.64 6.16
N ILE A 162 -3.38 14.39 6.63
CA ILE A 162 -3.54 13.19 5.82
C ILE A 162 -4.96 12.64 5.96
N ASP A 163 -5.38 12.34 7.20
CA ASP A 163 -6.67 11.68 7.45
C ASP A 163 -7.88 12.54 7.04
N TYR A 164 -7.74 13.87 7.04
CA TYR A 164 -8.82 14.79 6.69
C TYR A 164 -8.49 15.69 5.51
N VAL A 165 -7.42 16.51 5.54
CA VAL A 165 -7.20 17.48 4.45
C VAL A 165 -6.94 16.76 3.12
N ALA A 166 -6.01 15.80 3.08
CA ALA A 166 -5.76 15.02 1.87
C ALA A 166 -6.98 14.17 1.46
N HIS A 167 -7.73 13.63 2.42
CA HIS A 167 -8.99 12.91 2.16
C HIS A 167 -10.04 13.79 1.46
N GLU A 168 -10.34 14.94 2.03
CA GLU A 168 -11.37 15.85 1.51
C GLU A 168 -10.94 16.52 0.20
N MET A 169 -9.65 16.85 0.06
CA MET A 169 -9.11 17.26 -1.24
C MET A 169 -9.19 16.10 -2.25
N GLY A 170 -9.03 14.85 -1.81
CA GLY A 170 -9.18 13.65 -2.63
C GLY A 170 -10.56 13.57 -3.27
N HIS A 171 -11.61 13.85 -2.48
CA HIS A 171 -12.96 14.03 -3.03
C HIS A 171 -13.05 15.18 -4.03
N GLN A 172 -12.49 16.36 -3.73
CA GLN A 172 -12.50 17.47 -4.69
C GLN A 172 -11.86 17.09 -6.04
N PHE A 173 -10.83 16.25 -6.01
CA PHE A 173 -10.15 15.66 -7.16
C PHE A 173 -10.80 14.39 -7.72
N GLY A 174 -11.93 13.94 -7.16
CA GLY A 174 -12.76 12.88 -7.73
C GLY A 174 -12.56 11.48 -7.17
N GLY A 175 -11.73 11.30 -6.14
CA GLY A 175 -11.63 10.02 -5.44
C GLY A 175 -12.89 9.74 -4.63
N THR A 176 -13.43 8.53 -4.75
CA THR A 176 -14.49 8.01 -3.86
C THR A 176 -13.91 7.12 -2.78
N HIS A 177 -14.71 6.84 -1.75
CA HIS A 177 -14.26 6.01 -0.64
C HIS A 177 -13.83 4.60 -1.04
N THR A 178 -12.80 4.09 -0.35
CA THR A 178 -12.22 2.76 -0.62
C THR A 178 -12.56 1.68 0.41
N PHE A 179 -13.10 2.05 1.57
CA PHE A 179 -13.40 1.11 2.66
C PHE A 179 -14.63 0.23 2.38
N ASN A 180 -14.67 -0.96 2.96
CA ASN A 180 -15.76 -1.93 2.76
C ASN A 180 -16.64 -2.19 4.02
N SER A 181 -16.30 -1.62 5.17
CA SER A 181 -17.15 -1.69 6.37
C SER A 181 -18.46 -0.93 6.17
N VAL A 182 -19.46 -1.29 6.99
CA VAL A 182 -20.78 -0.64 7.07
C VAL A 182 -21.15 -0.24 8.50
N THR A 183 -20.19 -0.22 9.41
CA THR A 183 -20.40 0.05 10.85
C THR A 183 -19.86 1.43 11.26
N SER A 184 -20.41 2.02 12.31
CA SER A 184 -20.00 3.34 12.82
C SER A 184 -19.94 4.41 11.70
N SER A 185 -18.84 5.16 11.54
CA SER A 185 -18.71 6.18 10.49
C SER A 185 -18.70 5.60 9.07
N CYS A 186 -18.28 4.34 8.90
CA CYS A 186 -18.41 3.61 7.63
C CYS A 186 -19.87 3.27 7.28
N GLY A 187 -20.80 3.37 8.23
CA GLY A 187 -22.23 3.18 8.03
C GLY A 187 -22.94 4.38 7.40
N GLY A 188 -24.28 4.34 7.37
CA GLY A 188 -25.10 5.51 7.02
C GLY A 188 -25.05 5.96 5.56
N GLY A 189 -24.51 5.14 4.66
CA GLY A 189 -24.39 5.47 3.23
C GLY A 189 -23.06 6.08 2.80
N ASN A 190 -22.06 6.12 3.68
CA ASN A 190 -20.72 6.58 3.30
C ASN A 190 -19.96 5.57 2.44
N ARG A 191 -20.23 4.27 2.55
CA ARG A 191 -19.57 3.23 1.75
C ARG A 191 -19.91 3.34 0.26
N THR A 192 -18.89 3.38 -0.58
CA THR A 192 -19.04 3.42 -2.05
C THR A 192 -18.77 2.05 -2.67
N ALA A 193 -19.85 1.35 -3.01
CA ALA A 193 -19.79 -0.07 -3.40
C ALA A 193 -18.93 -0.37 -4.64
N SER A 194 -18.81 0.60 -5.56
CA SER A 194 -18.04 0.48 -6.80
C SER A 194 -16.54 0.68 -6.62
N THR A 195 -16.10 1.14 -5.45
CA THR A 195 -14.68 1.38 -5.13
C THR A 195 -14.25 0.83 -3.76
N ALA A 196 -15.12 0.08 -3.08
CA ALA A 196 -14.87 -0.50 -1.77
C ALA A 196 -13.89 -1.69 -1.80
N TYR A 197 -12.65 -1.41 -2.21
CA TYR A 197 -11.55 -2.37 -2.39
C TYR A 197 -10.81 -2.72 -1.09
N GLU A 198 -10.92 -1.92 -0.05
CA GLU A 198 -10.19 -2.14 1.20
C GLU A 198 -11.09 -2.79 2.27
N PRO A 199 -10.62 -3.85 2.97
CA PRO A 199 -11.39 -4.47 4.04
C PRO A 199 -11.64 -3.50 5.20
N GLY A 200 -12.75 -3.70 5.93
CA GLY A 200 -13.00 -2.96 7.18
C GLY A 200 -13.03 -1.44 6.99
N SER A 201 -12.36 -0.71 7.88
CA SER A 201 -12.18 0.74 7.77
C SER A 201 -11.28 1.18 6.60
N GLY A 202 -10.59 0.23 5.96
CA GLY A 202 -9.43 0.48 5.11
C GLY A 202 -8.25 1.12 5.86
N SER A 203 -7.23 1.46 5.07
CA SER A 203 -5.88 1.85 5.49
C SER A 203 -5.31 3.04 4.71
N THR A 204 -5.79 3.31 3.49
CA THR A 204 -5.29 4.41 2.66
C THR A 204 -6.07 5.72 2.84
N ILE A 205 -5.63 6.80 2.19
CA ILE A 205 -6.19 8.15 2.37
C ILE A 205 -7.70 8.22 2.12
N MET A 206 -8.23 7.57 1.08
CA MET A 206 -9.68 7.60 0.79
C MET A 206 -10.50 6.57 1.59
N ALA A 207 -9.86 5.89 2.54
CA ALA A 207 -10.53 5.04 3.49
C ALA A 207 -10.95 5.82 4.75
N TYR A 208 -11.57 5.16 5.71
CA TYR A 208 -12.02 5.73 6.99
C TYR A 208 -11.22 5.11 8.16
N ALA A 209 -9.90 5.05 8.02
CA ALA A 209 -9.01 4.47 9.02
C ALA A 209 -9.31 5.04 10.42
N GLY A 210 -9.47 4.15 11.40
CA GLY A 210 -9.66 4.53 12.80
C GLY A 210 -11.07 4.96 13.22
N ILE A 211 -12.03 5.14 12.30
CA ILE A 211 -13.36 5.69 12.64
C ILE A 211 -14.55 4.76 12.38
N CYS A 212 -14.30 3.47 12.10
CA CYS A 212 -15.32 2.44 11.85
C CYS A 212 -15.48 1.42 12.99
N GLY A 213 -15.08 1.78 14.20
CA GLY A 213 -15.32 0.99 15.42
C GLY A 213 -14.56 -0.35 15.41
N ALA A 214 -15.27 -1.46 15.58
CA ALA A 214 -14.65 -2.80 15.62
C ALA A 214 -14.03 -3.22 14.28
N ASP A 215 -14.43 -2.58 13.17
CA ASP A 215 -13.88 -2.87 11.84
C ASP A 215 -12.60 -2.07 11.53
N ASN A 216 -12.09 -1.28 12.50
CA ASN A 216 -10.85 -0.51 12.35
C ASN A 216 -9.63 -1.41 12.13
N LEU A 217 -8.92 -1.17 11.03
CA LEU A 217 -7.67 -1.88 10.69
C LEU A 217 -6.42 -1.22 11.28
N GLN A 218 -6.46 0.10 11.43
CA GLN A 218 -5.43 0.96 12.01
C GLN A 218 -6.07 2.23 12.55
N ALA A 219 -5.29 3.05 13.25
CA ALA A 219 -5.78 4.29 13.87
C ALA A 219 -5.85 5.49 12.91
N HIS A 220 -4.94 5.55 11.95
CA HIS A 220 -4.75 6.68 11.01
C HIS A 220 -4.42 6.13 9.63
N SER A 221 -4.72 6.86 8.57
CA SER A 221 -4.38 6.43 7.22
C SER A 221 -2.88 6.46 6.97
N ASP A 222 -2.39 5.51 6.19
CA ASP A 222 -1.06 5.62 5.60
C ASP A 222 -1.08 6.68 4.49
N PRO A 223 -0.02 7.51 4.33
CA PRO A 223 -0.02 8.69 3.48
C PRO A 223 0.21 8.37 1.99
N TYR A 224 -0.62 7.49 1.42
CA TYR A 224 -0.68 7.21 -0.01
C TYR A 224 -2.13 6.83 -0.41
N PHE A 225 -2.41 6.86 -1.71
CA PHE A 225 -3.71 6.47 -2.24
C PHE A 225 -3.72 5.01 -2.70
N HIS A 226 -4.81 4.30 -2.39
CA HIS A 226 -5.08 3.00 -3.01
C HIS A 226 -5.21 3.15 -4.53
N ILE A 227 -4.79 2.14 -5.29
CA ILE A 227 -4.83 2.16 -6.76
C ILE A 227 -6.20 2.57 -7.34
N GLY A 228 -7.30 2.14 -6.71
CA GLY A 228 -8.66 2.54 -7.12
C GLY A 228 -8.89 4.06 -7.08
N SER A 229 -8.44 4.73 -6.00
CA SER A 229 -8.51 6.19 -5.90
C SER A 229 -7.56 6.87 -6.87
N PHE A 230 -6.38 6.29 -7.09
CA PHE A 230 -5.42 6.80 -8.06
C PHE A 230 -6.02 6.87 -9.46
N VAL A 231 -6.64 5.79 -9.93
CA VAL A 231 -7.23 5.75 -11.27
C VAL A 231 -8.38 6.76 -11.39
N GLN A 232 -9.21 6.94 -10.36
CA GLN A 232 -10.29 7.94 -10.37
C GLN A 232 -9.77 9.37 -10.45
N ILE A 233 -8.83 9.74 -9.57
CA ILE A 233 -8.28 11.10 -9.52
C ILE A 233 -7.56 11.43 -10.83
N ARG A 234 -6.84 10.46 -11.40
CA ARG A 234 -6.18 10.61 -12.70
C ARG A 234 -7.18 10.77 -13.83
N ALA A 235 -8.18 9.89 -13.92
CA ALA A 235 -9.24 10.05 -14.93
C ALA A 235 -9.86 11.47 -14.88
N PHE A 236 -10.13 12.00 -13.69
CA PHE A 236 -10.68 13.34 -13.52
C PHE A 236 -9.71 14.48 -13.88
N THR A 237 -8.45 14.40 -13.47
CA THR A 237 -7.42 15.44 -13.69
C THR A 237 -6.84 15.43 -15.10
N GLU A 238 -6.97 14.34 -15.84
CA GLU A 238 -6.40 14.19 -17.19
C GLU A 238 -7.43 14.24 -18.30
N THR A 239 -8.64 13.75 -18.05
CA THR A 239 -9.69 13.68 -19.09
C THR A 239 -11.01 14.31 -18.66
N GLY A 240 -11.24 14.46 -17.35
CA GLY A 240 -12.41 15.12 -16.78
C GLY A 240 -12.26 16.63 -16.64
N ASN A 241 -13.20 17.26 -15.92
CA ASN A 241 -13.22 18.72 -15.70
C ASN A 241 -11.96 19.23 -14.96
N GLY A 242 -11.33 18.39 -14.14
CA GLY A 242 -10.09 18.70 -13.43
C GLY A 242 -8.91 18.99 -14.36
N SER A 243 -8.99 18.61 -15.65
CA SER A 243 -7.96 18.91 -16.66
C SER A 243 -8.05 20.33 -17.25
N SER A 244 -9.12 21.08 -16.96
CA SER A 244 -9.47 22.29 -17.72
C SER A 244 -8.79 23.59 -17.26
N CYS A 245 -8.27 23.62 -16.03
CA CYS A 245 -7.71 24.82 -15.42
C CYS A 245 -6.23 24.79 -14.97
N PRO A 246 -5.55 23.63 -14.75
CA PRO A 246 -4.18 23.66 -14.28
C PRO A 246 -3.23 24.19 -15.36
N VAL A 247 -2.08 24.68 -14.91
CA VAL A 247 -0.91 24.86 -15.78
C VAL A 247 -0.18 23.53 -15.82
N THR A 248 -0.05 22.95 -17.01
CA THR A 248 0.68 21.69 -17.21
C THR A 248 2.09 21.97 -17.70
N THR A 249 3.09 21.36 -17.06
CA THR A 249 4.50 21.46 -17.44
C THR A 249 5.10 20.06 -17.60
N VAL A 250 6.06 19.92 -18.52
CA VAL A 250 6.82 18.67 -18.66
C VAL A 250 7.82 18.55 -17.51
N THR A 251 7.90 17.38 -16.89
CA THR A 251 8.83 17.10 -15.78
C THR A 251 10.20 16.64 -16.29
N GLY A 252 10.20 15.96 -17.44
CA GLY A 252 11.36 15.22 -17.94
C GLY A 252 11.55 13.85 -17.30
N ASN A 253 10.63 13.43 -16.42
CA ASN A 253 10.60 12.12 -15.79
C ASN A 253 9.76 11.13 -16.62
N ALA A 254 10.33 10.00 -16.99
CA ALA A 254 9.65 8.94 -17.68
C ALA A 254 8.95 8.04 -16.67
N PRO A 255 7.62 7.79 -16.79
CA PRO A 255 6.94 6.87 -15.90
C PRO A 255 7.57 5.47 -15.89
N PRO A 256 7.58 4.77 -14.75
CA PRO A 256 8.00 3.38 -14.72
C PRO A 256 7.08 2.51 -15.59
N ILE A 257 7.58 1.35 -15.97
CA ILE A 257 6.79 0.31 -16.66
C ILE A 257 6.68 -0.88 -15.71
N SER A 258 5.48 -1.14 -15.20
CA SER A 258 5.19 -2.29 -14.34
C SER A 258 4.80 -3.53 -15.13
N ASP A 259 5.14 -4.70 -14.60
CA ASP A 259 4.78 -6.01 -15.14
C ASP A 259 4.32 -6.94 -14.01
N ALA A 260 3.03 -7.28 -14.02
CA ALA A 260 2.38 -8.19 -13.09
C ALA A 260 2.16 -9.60 -13.69
N SER A 261 2.68 -9.88 -14.90
CA SER A 261 2.35 -11.06 -15.71
C SER A 261 3.05 -12.37 -15.31
N GLN A 262 3.56 -12.49 -14.08
CA GLN A 262 4.20 -13.71 -13.61
C GLN A 262 3.16 -14.84 -13.44
N GLY A 263 2.98 -15.62 -14.52
CA GLY A 263 2.15 -16.82 -14.60
C GLY A 263 0.67 -16.55 -14.77
N THR A 264 0.02 -17.37 -15.61
CA THR A 264 -1.35 -17.10 -16.03
C THR A 264 -2.39 -17.85 -15.19
N ASN A 265 -3.40 -17.14 -14.66
CA ASN A 265 -4.57 -17.65 -13.94
C ASN A 265 -4.27 -18.71 -12.87
N TRP A 266 -3.63 -18.28 -11.77
CA TRP A 266 -3.26 -19.16 -10.67
C TRP A 266 -4.49 -19.83 -10.04
N VAL A 267 -4.48 -21.16 -9.94
CA VAL A 267 -5.45 -21.90 -9.12
C VAL A 267 -4.75 -22.30 -7.82
N ILE A 268 -5.21 -21.75 -6.69
CA ILE A 268 -4.61 -21.98 -5.37
C ILE A 268 -5.59 -22.72 -4.45
N PRO A 269 -5.12 -23.51 -3.48
CA PRO A 269 -5.97 -24.06 -2.43
C PRO A 269 -6.46 -23.00 -1.44
N LYS A 270 -7.66 -23.19 -0.90
CA LYS A 270 -8.14 -22.38 0.24
C LYS A 270 -7.28 -22.61 1.48
N GLY A 271 -7.22 -21.62 2.36
CA GLY A 271 -6.50 -21.70 3.63
C GLY A 271 -4.99 -21.90 3.51
N THR A 272 -4.38 -21.57 2.36
CA THR A 272 -2.95 -21.74 2.09
C THR A 272 -2.33 -20.39 1.76
N TYR A 273 -1.11 -20.13 2.25
CA TYR A 273 -0.38 -18.89 1.93
C TYR A 273 -0.05 -18.82 0.45
N PHE A 274 0.10 -17.62 -0.07
CA PHE A 274 0.60 -17.39 -1.42
C PHE A 274 1.43 -16.11 -1.50
N GLU A 275 2.27 -16.02 -2.52
CA GLU A 275 3.17 -14.90 -2.74
C GLU A 275 3.11 -14.46 -4.20
N LEU A 276 2.81 -13.18 -4.41
CA LEU A 276 2.81 -12.56 -5.74
C LEU A 276 4.12 -11.81 -5.92
N THR A 277 4.71 -11.93 -7.10
CA THR A 277 5.94 -11.24 -7.49
C THR A 277 5.74 -10.60 -8.83
N GLY A 278 6.10 -9.33 -8.95
CA GLY A 278 6.08 -8.59 -10.22
C GLY A 278 7.47 -8.19 -10.65
N SER A 279 7.54 -7.30 -11.62
CA SER A 279 8.76 -6.60 -11.97
C SER A 279 8.45 -5.21 -12.51
N ALA A 280 9.47 -4.38 -12.65
CA ALA A 280 9.34 -3.10 -13.32
C ALA A 280 10.68 -2.65 -13.89
N THR A 281 10.61 -1.73 -14.84
CA THR A 281 11.76 -1.00 -15.35
C THR A 281 11.48 0.48 -15.33
N ASP A 282 12.53 1.27 -15.11
CA ASP A 282 12.50 2.71 -15.20
C ASP A 282 13.51 3.18 -16.25
N ALA A 283 13.11 4.12 -17.10
CA ALA A 283 13.96 4.58 -18.22
C ALA A 283 15.04 5.56 -17.77
N ASP A 284 14.80 6.28 -16.66
CA ASP A 284 15.71 7.26 -16.09
C ASP A 284 16.67 6.61 -15.05
N GLY A 285 16.33 5.41 -14.59
CA GLY A 285 17.14 4.59 -13.69
C GLY A 285 16.84 4.88 -12.21
N ASP A 286 15.64 5.39 -11.92
CA ASP A 286 15.22 5.73 -10.57
C ASP A 286 14.94 4.51 -9.68
N ASP A 287 15.07 4.71 -8.36
CA ASP A 287 14.77 3.68 -7.38
C ASP A 287 13.26 3.44 -7.30
N LEU A 288 12.84 2.19 -7.54
CA LEU A 288 11.43 1.82 -7.59
C LEU A 288 10.91 1.25 -6.28
N THR A 289 9.66 1.59 -5.97
CA THR A 289 8.86 0.95 -4.92
C THR A 289 7.62 0.28 -5.51
N TYR A 290 7.20 -0.81 -4.87
CA TYR A 290 6.18 -1.73 -5.33
C TYR A 290 5.09 -1.87 -4.27
N CYS A 291 3.84 -1.93 -4.70
CA CYS A 291 2.69 -2.20 -3.84
C CYS A 291 1.75 -3.18 -4.56
N TRP A 292 1.48 -4.31 -3.92
CA TRP A 292 0.48 -5.28 -4.37
C TRP A 292 -0.81 -5.04 -3.60
N GLU A 293 -1.92 -4.76 -4.27
CA GLU A 293 -3.20 -4.37 -3.66
C GLU A 293 -4.33 -5.29 -4.14
N GLU A 294 -5.21 -5.74 -3.25
CA GLU A 294 -6.42 -6.48 -3.64
C GLU A 294 -7.36 -5.52 -4.40
N TYR A 295 -7.93 -6.00 -5.51
CA TYR A 295 -8.78 -5.20 -6.40
C TYR A 295 -10.16 -5.85 -6.59
N ASP A 296 -10.61 -6.57 -5.58
CA ASP A 296 -11.94 -7.16 -5.53
C ASP A 296 -12.99 -6.23 -4.95
N LEU A 297 -14.19 -6.32 -5.53
CA LEU A 297 -15.39 -5.71 -4.98
C LEU A 297 -16.31 -6.83 -4.49
N GLY A 298 -17.08 -6.53 -3.45
CA GLY A 298 -18.05 -7.46 -2.94
C GLY A 298 -19.02 -6.84 -1.95
N PRO A 299 -19.79 -7.68 -1.25
CA PRO A 299 -20.66 -7.23 -0.17
C PRO A 299 -19.90 -6.44 0.90
N GLY A 300 -20.50 -5.36 1.39
CA GLY A 300 -20.00 -4.65 2.58
C GLY A 300 -20.18 -5.50 3.84
N GLY A 301 -19.23 -5.43 4.76
CA GLY A 301 -19.28 -6.25 5.96
C GLY A 301 -18.03 -6.17 6.83
N SER A 302 -18.01 -7.00 7.88
CA SER A 302 -16.88 -7.07 8.81
C SER A 302 -15.67 -7.70 8.11
N PRO A 303 -14.45 -7.15 8.29
CA PRO A 303 -13.23 -7.70 7.72
C PRO A 303 -12.88 -9.09 8.27
N ASN A 304 -13.43 -9.48 9.43
CA ASN A 304 -13.19 -10.80 10.04
C ASN A 304 -14.19 -11.89 9.61
N ASN A 305 -15.27 -11.52 8.91
CA ASN A 305 -16.27 -12.46 8.43
C ASN A 305 -16.73 -12.06 7.02
N PRO A 306 -15.82 -12.08 6.03
CA PRO A 306 -16.13 -11.70 4.65
C PRO A 306 -17.14 -12.67 4.02
N SER A 307 -17.89 -12.18 3.04
CA SER A 307 -18.80 -13.00 2.22
C SER A 307 -18.65 -12.66 0.75
N GLY A 308 -18.93 -13.62 -0.14
CA GLY A 308 -18.72 -13.45 -1.57
C GLY A 308 -17.27 -13.07 -1.90
N ASN A 309 -17.08 -12.05 -2.74
CA ASN A 309 -15.77 -11.49 -3.07
C ASN A 309 -15.46 -10.19 -2.30
N ALA A 310 -16.00 -10.01 -1.08
CA ALA A 310 -15.61 -8.88 -0.24
C ALA A 310 -14.08 -8.88 -0.04
N PRO A 311 -13.39 -7.73 -0.09
CA PRO A 311 -11.96 -7.67 0.08
C PRO A 311 -11.52 -8.22 1.44
N ILE A 312 -10.38 -8.90 1.47
CA ILE A 312 -9.85 -9.65 2.63
C ILE A 312 -8.37 -9.38 2.94
N PHE A 313 -7.65 -8.70 2.05
CA PHE A 313 -6.28 -8.25 2.19
C PHE A 313 -6.23 -6.73 2.13
N ARG A 314 -5.65 -6.12 3.15
CA ARG A 314 -5.50 -4.66 3.26
C ARG A 314 -4.35 -4.18 2.39
N SER A 315 -4.33 -2.88 2.10
CA SER A 315 -3.19 -2.27 1.45
C SER A 315 -2.10 -1.93 2.47
N PHE A 316 -0.88 -1.76 1.97
CA PHE A 316 0.28 -1.44 2.78
C PHE A 316 1.22 -0.48 2.03
N ASN A 317 2.00 0.30 2.79
CA ASN A 317 3.00 1.20 2.22
C ASN A 317 3.87 0.49 1.16
N PRO A 318 4.14 1.15 0.02
CA PRO A 318 5.04 0.64 -1.00
C PRO A 318 6.42 0.27 -0.43
N VAL A 319 7.03 -0.80 -0.95
CA VAL A 319 8.33 -1.32 -0.51
C VAL A 319 9.25 -1.55 -1.69
N THR A 320 10.56 -1.65 -1.47
CA THR A 320 11.54 -1.85 -2.56
C THR A 320 11.58 -3.27 -3.12
N THR A 321 10.87 -4.21 -2.49
CA THR A 321 10.80 -5.60 -2.95
C THR A 321 9.57 -5.80 -3.85
N PRO A 322 9.70 -6.44 -5.02
CA PRO A 322 8.58 -6.63 -5.95
C PRO A 322 7.62 -7.76 -5.53
N SER A 323 7.89 -8.41 -4.40
CA SER A 323 7.12 -9.54 -3.89
C SER A 323 6.29 -9.16 -2.66
N ARG A 324 5.06 -9.66 -2.59
CA ARG A 324 4.19 -9.59 -1.41
C ARG A 324 3.62 -10.98 -1.10
N SER A 325 3.77 -11.41 0.13
CA SER A 325 3.05 -12.58 0.66
C SER A 325 1.69 -12.19 1.21
N PHE A 326 0.78 -13.17 1.22
CA PHE A 326 -0.58 -13.03 1.72
C PHE A 326 -0.89 -14.16 2.71
N PRO A 327 -1.03 -13.86 4.02
CA PRO A 327 -0.78 -12.58 4.70
C PRO A 327 0.66 -12.07 4.62
N ARG A 328 0.92 -10.87 5.14
CA ARG A 328 2.28 -10.36 5.36
C ARG A 328 3.21 -11.40 5.98
N TRP A 329 4.46 -11.41 5.51
CA TRP A 329 5.44 -12.43 5.88
C TRP A 329 5.68 -12.52 7.40
N THR A 330 5.66 -11.37 8.08
CA THR A 330 5.76 -11.30 9.54
C THR A 330 4.63 -12.03 10.25
N ASP A 331 3.42 -12.03 9.69
CA ASP A 331 2.28 -12.76 10.25
C ASP A 331 2.40 -14.27 10.00
N ILE A 332 2.87 -14.65 8.81
CA ILE A 332 3.13 -16.05 8.46
C ILE A 332 4.18 -16.66 9.41
N VAL A 333 5.34 -16.01 9.58
CA VAL A 333 6.44 -16.52 10.42
C VAL A 333 6.04 -16.67 11.89
N ASN A 334 5.29 -15.68 12.40
CA ASN A 334 4.84 -15.66 13.80
C ASN A 334 3.57 -16.47 14.05
N GLY A 335 2.91 -16.99 13.00
CA GLY A 335 1.63 -17.69 13.12
C GLY A 335 0.52 -16.79 13.67
N THR A 336 0.56 -15.49 13.36
CA THR A 336 -0.42 -14.51 13.80
C THR A 336 -1.43 -14.22 12.70
N GLN A 337 -2.69 -14.01 13.09
CA GLN A 337 -3.72 -13.52 12.18
C GLN A 337 -3.96 -12.05 12.47
N THR A 338 -3.84 -11.23 11.43
CA THR A 338 -4.13 -9.80 11.48
C THR A 338 -5.46 -9.51 10.79
N GLN A 339 -6.26 -8.61 11.37
CA GLN A 339 -7.52 -8.17 10.76
C GLN A 339 -7.26 -7.50 9.41
N GLY A 340 -8.03 -7.89 8.40
CA GLY A 340 -7.81 -7.46 7.02
C GLY A 340 -6.64 -8.16 6.34
N GLU A 341 -6.14 -9.27 6.87
CA GLU A 341 -5.16 -10.16 6.23
C GLU A 341 -5.59 -11.62 6.44
N ILE A 342 -6.74 -12.00 5.86
CA ILE A 342 -7.37 -13.30 6.12
C ILE A 342 -7.26 -14.21 4.91
N LEU A 343 -6.74 -15.42 5.11
CA LEU A 343 -6.73 -16.42 4.05
C LEU A 343 -8.15 -16.81 3.62
N PRO A 344 -8.41 -16.98 2.31
CA PRO A 344 -9.68 -17.48 1.81
C PRO A 344 -10.09 -18.80 2.47
N SER A 345 -11.28 -18.88 3.06
CA SER A 345 -11.81 -20.09 3.71
C SER A 345 -12.80 -20.87 2.84
N TYR A 346 -13.14 -20.36 1.66
CA TYR A 346 -14.05 -20.94 0.68
C TYR A 346 -13.57 -20.60 -0.74
N ALA A 347 -14.09 -21.33 -1.72
CA ALA A 347 -13.78 -21.08 -3.14
C ALA A 347 -14.28 -19.70 -3.58
N ARG A 348 -13.37 -18.89 -4.12
CA ARG A 348 -13.62 -17.52 -4.59
C ARG A 348 -12.55 -17.11 -5.59
N ASN A 349 -12.80 -16.01 -6.28
CA ASN A 349 -11.76 -15.38 -7.08
C ASN A 349 -11.15 -14.23 -6.29
N LEU A 350 -9.86 -14.00 -6.52
CA LEU A 350 -9.15 -12.83 -6.06
C LEU A 350 -8.47 -12.13 -7.24
N ARG A 351 -8.48 -10.80 -7.22
CA ARG A 351 -7.79 -9.94 -8.18
C ARG A 351 -6.83 -9.04 -7.43
N PHE A 352 -5.66 -8.83 -8.02
CA PHE A 352 -4.63 -7.96 -7.45
C PHE A 352 -4.10 -7.03 -8.52
N ARG A 353 -3.72 -5.82 -8.14
CA ARG A 353 -2.95 -4.90 -8.98
C ARG A 353 -1.58 -4.68 -8.36
N LEU A 354 -0.57 -4.59 -9.22
CA LEU A 354 0.77 -4.14 -8.88
C LEU A 354 0.87 -2.66 -9.23
N THR A 355 1.14 -1.83 -8.25
CA THR A 355 1.45 -0.40 -8.44
C THR A 355 2.94 -0.18 -8.20
N VAL A 356 3.59 0.53 -9.11
CA VAL A 356 5.03 0.85 -9.08
C VAL A 356 5.22 2.35 -9.11
N ARG A 357 6.09 2.86 -8.25
CA ARG A 357 6.39 4.29 -8.10
C ARG A 357 7.88 4.53 -8.16
N ASP A 358 8.29 5.60 -8.84
CA ASP A 358 9.69 6.06 -8.95
C ASP A 358 10.10 7.06 -7.85
N GLY A 359 9.14 7.55 -7.05
CA GLY A 359 9.40 8.53 -6.01
C GLY A 359 9.60 9.97 -6.51
N LEU A 360 9.45 10.22 -7.81
CA LEU A 360 9.57 11.53 -8.48
C LEU A 360 8.27 11.95 -9.17
N GLY A 361 7.15 11.33 -8.77
CA GLY A 361 5.82 11.62 -9.29
C GLY A 361 5.39 10.69 -10.42
N GLY A 362 6.25 9.76 -10.83
CA GLY A 362 5.89 8.73 -11.78
C GLY A 362 5.39 7.46 -11.12
N VAL A 363 4.24 7.02 -11.62
CA VAL A 363 3.51 5.85 -11.13
C VAL A 363 2.97 5.10 -12.33
N ASN A 364 3.10 3.79 -12.32
CA ASN A 364 2.43 2.91 -13.26
C ASN A 364 1.84 1.72 -12.50
N TRP A 365 0.84 1.08 -13.10
CA TRP A 365 0.25 -0.11 -12.52
C TRP A 365 -0.05 -1.14 -13.60
N ASP A 366 -0.10 -2.40 -13.17
CA ASP A 366 -0.50 -3.53 -13.98
C ASP A 366 -1.41 -4.46 -13.16
N GLU A 367 -2.33 -5.15 -13.82
CA GLU A 367 -3.25 -6.07 -13.17
C GLU A 367 -2.69 -7.49 -13.21
N ALA A 368 -2.50 -8.10 -12.05
CA ALA A 368 -2.16 -9.51 -12.01
C ALA A 368 -3.33 -10.34 -12.54
N GLU A 369 -2.98 -11.48 -13.10
CA GLU A 369 -3.98 -12.45 -13.51
C GLU A 369 -4.82 -12.97 -12.34
N LEU A 370 -6.04 -13.38 -12.67
CA LEU A 370 -7.04 -13.87 -11.73
C LEU A 370 -6.51 -15.04 -10.90
N ILE A 371 -6.61 -14.92 -9.57
CA ILE A 371 -6.35 -16.03 -8.65
C ILE A 371 -7.67 -16.74 -8.36
N THR A 372 -7.79 -17.99 -8.77
CA THR A 372 -8.93 -18.84 -8.43
C THR A 372 -8.61 -19.67 -7.19
N VAL A 373 -9.28 -19.36 -6.08
CA VAL A 373 -9.24 -20.18 -4.87
C VAL A 373 -10.15 -21.38 -5.06
N ALA A 374 -9.55 -22.57 -5.05
CA ALA A 374 -10.23 -23.85 -5.10
C ALA A 374 -10.80 -24.26 -3.74
N ASP A 375 -11.79 -25.16 -3.75
CA ASP A 375 -12.31 -25.78 -2.52
C ASP A 375 -11.39 -26.90 -1.97
N SER A 376 -10.30 -27.22 -2.67
CA SER A 376 -9.21 -28.11 -2.22
C SER A 376 -8.28 -27.40 -1.24
N GLY A 377 -7.57 -28.17 -0.42
CA GLY A 377 -6.61 -27.68 0.57
C GLY A 377 -7.12 -27.66 2.00
N PRO A 378 -6.34 -27.07 2.93
CA PRO A 378 -5.08 -26.36 2.68
C PRO A 378 -3.90 -27.30 2.41
N LEU A 379 -2.88 -26.84 1.65
CA LEU A 379 -1.55 -27.48 1.74
C LEU A 379 -1.00 -27.19 3.14
N GLN A 380 -0.51 -28.19 3.85
CA GLN A 380 -0.01 -27.96 5.22
C GLN A 380 1.23 -28.79 5.57
N VAL A 381 2.35 -28.15 5.86
CA VAL A 381 3.56 -28.80 6.40
C VAL A 381 3.22 -29.39 7.76
N THR A 382 3.41 -30.70 7.92
CA THR A 382 3.09 -31.43 9.15
C THR A 382 4.34 -31.80 9.96
N TYR A 383 5.50 -31.94 9.32
CA TYR A 383 6.78 -32.15 9.98
C TYR A 383 7.91 -31.43 9.23
N PRO A 384 8.82 -30.72 9.94
CA PRO A 384 9.00 -30.68 11.40
C PRO A 384 8.17 -29.62 12.12
N ASN A 385 7.32 -30.03 13.08
CA ASN A 385 6.46 -29.10 13.86
C ASN A 385 6.42 -29.36 15.37
N ALA A 386 7.09 -30.41 15.86
CA ALA A 386 7.15 -30.73 17.28
C ALA A 386 8.27 -29.94 17.99
N LEU A 387 8.11 -29.73 19.29
CA LEU A 387 9.17 -29.14 20.12
C LEU A 387 10.37 -30.08 20.23
N GLY A 388 11.58 -29.51 20.19
CA GLY A 388 12.83 -30.25 20.42
C GLY A 388 13.31 -31.11 19.24
N ILE A 389 12.72 -30.95 18.04
CA ILE A 389 13.25 -31.60 16.84
C ILE A 389 14.68 -31.10 16.59
N THR A 390 15.57 -32.07 16.37
CA THR A 390 16.97 -31.84 16.04
C THR A 390 17.32 -32.73 14.85
N TRP A 391 17.86 -32.13 13.81
CA TRP A 391 18.41 -32.82 12.64
C TRP A 391 19.92 -32.68 12.64
N THR A 392 20.61 -33.65 12.05
CA THR A 392 22.07 -33.61 11.91
C THR A 392 22.42 -33.16 10.50
N GLY A 393 23.32 -32.19 10.35
CA GLY A 393 23.85 -31.80 9.05
C GLY A 393 24.45 -32.98 8.29
N GLY A 394 24.23 -33.06 6.98
CA GLY A 394 24.76 -34.12 6.13
C GLY A 394 23.96 -35.44 6.16
N THR A 395 22.96 -35.59 7.03
CA THR A 395 22.08 -36.76 7.04
C THR A 395 20.86 -36.57 6.12
N ASN A 396 20.15 -37.67 5.88
CA ASN A 396 18.84 -37.60 5.23
C ASN A 396 17.75 -37.56 6.30
N GLU A 397 16.82 -36.62 6.13
CA GLU A 397 15.64 -36.47 6.99
C GLU A 397 14.37 -36.51 6.14
N THR A 398 13.24 -36.77 6.78
CA THR A 398 11.94 -36.81 6.09
C THR A 398 11.18 -35.51 6.37
N VAL A 399 10.66 -34.87 5.34
CA VAL A 399 9.68 -33.79 5.43
C VAL A 399 8.31 -34.33 5.08
N THR A 400 7.28 -34.01 5.86
CA THR A 400 5.89 -34.42 5.58
C THR A 400 4.95 -33.23 5.52
N TRP A 401 3.91 -33.35 4.69
CA TRP A 401 2.84 -32.37 4.56
C TRP A 401 1.50 -33.05 4.23
N ALA A 402 0.40 -32.40 4.60
CA ALA A 402 -0.93 -32.77 4.18
C ALA A 402 -1.18 -32.21 2.77
N VAL A 403 -1.35 -33.11 1.80
CA VAL A 403 -1.63 -32.75 0.40
C VAL A 403 -3.03 -32.16 0.25
N ASN A 404 -4.02 -32.69 0.97
CA ASN A 404 -5.42 -32.23 1.00
C ASN A 404 -6.04 -31.94 -0.38
N GLY A 405 -5.74 -32.79 -1.36
CA GLY A 405 -6.30 -32.68 -2.72
C GLY A 405 -5.68 -31.58 -3.59
N THR A 406 -4.60 -30.93 -3.16
CA THR A 406 -3.89 -29.90 -3.96
C THR A 406 -3.21 -30.48 -5.21
N ASN A 407 -2.89 -31.76 -5.20
CA ASN A 407 -2.29 -32.47 -6.33
C ASN A 407 -3.30 -32.88 -7.42
N GLY A 408 -4.59 -32.73 -7.17
CA GLY A 408 -5.66 -33.01 -8.14
C GLY A 408 -6.38 -31.75 -8.60
N ALA A 409 -7.26 -31.90 -9.59
CA ALA A 409 -8.08 -30.81 -10.08
C ALA A 409 -8.97 -30.24 -8.95
N PRO A 410 -9.17 -28.91 -8.90
CA PRO A 410 -8.75 -27.92 -9.91
C PRO A 410 -7.34 -27.34 -9.71
N VAL A 411 -6.70 -27.53 -8.53
CA VAL A 411 -5.38 -26.95 -8.22
C VAL A 411 -4.27 -27.56 -9.09
N ASN A 412 -4.30 -28.88 -9.32
CA ASN A 412 -3.40 -29.63 -10.20
C ASN A 412 -1.89 -29.41 -9.91
N ALA A 413 -1.52 -29.13 -8.66
CA ALA A 413 -0.12 -29.01 -8.27
C ALA A 413 0.48 -30.39 -8.04
N THR A 414 0.85 -31.07 -9.12
CA THR A 414 1.39 -32.44 -9.07
C THR A 414 2.78 -32.52 -8.43
N ASN A 415 3.49 -31.38 -8.36
CA ASN A 415 4.84 -31.28 -7.84
C ASN A 415 4.97 -30.10 -6.86
N VAL A 416 5.86 -30.24 -5.88
CA VAL A 416 6.21 -29.22 -4.90
C VAL A 416 7.72 -29.01 -4.84
N ASP A 417 8.13 -27.86 -4.33
CA ASP A 417 9.50 -27.55 -3.95
C ASP A 417 9.59 -27.50 -2.42
N ILE A 418 10.71 -27.98 -1.88
CA ILE A 418 11.02 -27.99 -0.46
C ILE A 418 12.25 -27.11 -0.24
N LEU A 419 12.08 -26.06 0.56
CA LEU A 419 13.14 -25.13 0.91
C LEU A 419 13.37 -25.08 2.42
N LEU A 420 14.59 -24.72 2.81
CA LEU A 420 15.03 -24.53 4.17
C LEU A 420 15.38 -23.07 4.45
N SER A 421 14.89 -22.59 5.57
CA SER A 421 15.29 -21.37 6.26
C SER A 421 16.19 -21.72 7.43
N VAL A 422 17.17 -20.86 7.73
CA VAL A 422 18.02 -20.95 8.93
C VAL A 422 17.89 -19.73 9.85
N ASP A 423 17.03 -18.77 9.50
CA ASP A 423 16.87 -17.47 10.16
C ASP A 423 15.52 -17.29 10.85
N GLY A 424 14.82 -18.40 11.14
CA GLY A 424 13.50 -18.39 11.80
C GLY A 424 12.32 -18.33 10.84
N GLY A 425 12.55 -18.49 9.53
CA GLY A 425 11.52 -18.47 8.49
C GLY A 425 11.45 -17.15 7.73
N PHE A 426 12.39 -16.22 7.91
CA PHE A 426 12.38 -14.93 7.22
C PHE A 426 12.90 -15.05 5.78
N THR A 427 13.87 -15.91 5.54
CA THR A 427 14.39 -16.22 4.20
C THR A 427 14.51 -17.73 3.99
N TYR A 428 14.42 -18.17 2.73
CA TYR A 428 14.51 -19.58 2.34
C TYR A 428 15.60 -19.81 1.27
N PRO A 429 16.89 -19.56 1.58
CA PRO A 429 17.95 -19.59 0.57
C PRO A 429 18.39 -21.00 0.15
N TYR A 430 18.01 -22.04 0.90
CA TYR A 430 18.43 -23.42 0.64
C TYR A 430 17.32 -24.22 -0.03
N LEU A 431 17.44 -24.47 -1.34
CA LEU A 431 16.60 -25.44 -2.04
C LEU A 431 17.04 -26.86 -1.65
N LEU A 432 16.17 -27.61 -0.99
CA LEU A 432 16.45 -28.99 -0.58
C LEU A 432 16.06 -29.99 -1.65
N LEU A 433 14.90 -29.77 -2.28
CA LEU A 433 14.38 -30.63 -3.33
C LEU A 433 13.42 -29.84 -4.21
N ALA A 434 13.64 -29.82 -5.52
CA ALA A 434 12.76 -29.18 -6.50
C ALA A 434 11.95 -30.20 -7.30
N GLY A 435 10.73 -29.82 -7.69
CA GLY A 435 9.90 -30.56 -8.62
C GLY A 435 9.51 -31.96 -8.14
N THR A 436 9.48 -32.21 -6.83
CA THR A 436 9.20 -33.54 -6.28
C THR A 436 7.69 -33.81 -6.26
N PRO A 437 7.21 -35.08 -6.35
CA PRO A 437 5.78 -35.36 -6.31
C PRO A 437 5.07 -34.75 -5.08
N ASN A 438 3.89 -34.18 -5.30
CA ASN A 438 3.01 -33.72 -4.24
C ASN A 438 2.23 -34.92 -3.65
N ASP A 439 2.94 -35.78 -2.93
CA ASP A 439 2.46 -37.05 -2.38
C ASP A 439 2.45 -37.11 -0.84
N GLY A 440 2.90 -36.02 -0.19
CA GLY A 440 2.79 -35.81 1.26
C GLY A 440 4.05 -36.14 2.05
N SER A 441 5.10 -36.66 1.42
CA SER A 441 6.34 -37.00 2.12
C SER A 441 7.53 -37.12 1.16
N GLN A 442 8.66 -36.52 1.52
CA GLN A 442 9.92 -36.70 0.79
C GLN A 442 11.10 -36.81 1.74
N SER A 443 12.11 -37.58 1.32
CA SER A 443 13.41 -37.58 1.98
C SER A 443 14.29 -36.51 1.36
N ILE A 444 14.87 -35.66 2.20
CA ILE A 444 15.77 -34.57 1.81
C ILE A 444 17.14 -34.80 2.43
N SER A 445 18.17 -34.21 1.83
CA SER A 445 19.50 -34.12 2.46
C SER A 445 19.58 -32.82 3.24
N VAL A 446 19.94 -32.90 4.52
CA VAL A 446 20.04 -31.74 5.42
C VAL A 446 21.37 -31.02 5.14
N PRO A 447 21.36 -29.74 4.73
CA PRO A 447 22.58 -28.97 4.58
C PRO A 447 23.31 -28.88 5.94
N PRO A 448 24.65 -29.01 5.99
CA PRO A 448 25.43 -28.92 7.22
C PRO A 448 25.59 -27.45 7.66
N VAL A 449 24.47 -26.77 7.93
CA VAL A 449 24.39 -25.37 8.34
C VAL A 449 23.76 -25.32 9.74
N PRO A 450 24.57 -25.32 10.81
CA PRO A 450 24.05 -25.35 12.17
C PRO A 450 23.20 -24.13 12.50
N THR A 451 22.02 -24.35 13.08
CA THR A 451 21.11 -23.30 13.52
C THR A 451 20.09 -23.85 14.52
N THR A 452 19.54 -23.00 15.38
CA THR A 452 18.42 -23.35 16.27
C THR A 452 17.08 -22.80 15.77
N THR A 453 17.09 -22.10 14.64
CA THR A 453 15.96 -21.38 14.06
C THR A 453 15.60 -21.89 12.68
N ALA A 454 15.80 -23.18 12.40
CA ALA A 454 15.47 -23.74 11.10
C ALA A 454 13.95 -23.82 10.86
N ARG A 455 13.51 -23.57 9.62
CA ARG A 455 12.12 -23.74 9.17
C ARG A 455 12.07 -24.36 7.77
N ILE A 456 11.07 -25.17 7.51
CA ILE A 456 10.78 -25.73 6.18
C ILE A 456 9.67 -24.92 5.50
N ARG A 457 9.78 -24.72 4.19
CA ARG A 457 8.72 -24.25 3.28
C ARG A 457 8.45 -25.36 2.26
N VAL A 458 7.18 -25.67 2.02
CA VAL A 458 6.73 -26.53 0.92
C VAL A 458 5.77 -25.71 0.06
N GLY A 459 6.02 -25.59 -1.23
CA GLY A 459 5.18 -24.83 -2.16
C GLY A 459 5.03 -25.51 -3.51
N GLY A 460 3.98 -25.20 -4.27
CA GLY A 460 3.79 -25.78 -5.60
C GLY A 460 4.88 -25.32 -6.57
N SER A 461 5.59 -26.23 -7.25
CA SER A 461 6.78 -25.87 -8.08
C SER A 461 6.50 -24.93 -9.25
N ASN A 462 5.24 -24.87 -9.70
CA ASN A 462 4.78 -23.93 -10.72
C ASN A 462 3.48 -23.30 -10.24
N ASN A 463 3.48 -22.82 -9.00
CA ASN A 463 2.34 -22.14 -8.40
C ASN A 463 2.82 -21.15 -7.33
N VAL A 464 1.97 -20.20 -6.96
CA VAL A 464 2.29 -19.15 -5.99
C VAL A 464 2.03 -19.56 -4.54
N PHE A 465 1.30 -20.67 -4.32
CA PHE A 465 0.93 -21.10 -2.98
C PHE A 465 2.03 -21.90 -2.28
N PHE A 466 2.08 -21.78 -0.96
CA PHE A 466 3.01 -22.50 -0.10
C PHE A 466 2.48 -22.61 1.34
N ASP A 467 3.12 -23.46 2.12
CA ASP A 467 3.01 -23.47 3.57
C ASP A 467 4.41 -23.58 4.21
N ILE A 468 4.51 -23.17 5.48
CA ILE A 468 5.73 -23.29 6.27
C ILE A 468 5.51 -24.14 7.51
N SER A 469 6.56 -24.83 7.97
CA SER A 469 6.57 -25.38 9.33
C SER A 469 6.19 -24.30 10.35
N ASN A 470 5.49 -24.66 11.40
CA ASN A 470 4.93 -23.77 12.43
C ASN A 470 5.92 -23.44 13.55
N ARG A 471 7.06 -24.15 13.64
CA ARG A 471 8.01 -24.02 14.74
C ARG A 471 9.44 -24.16 14.26
N ASN A 472 10.33 -23.45 14.93
CA ASN A 472 11.76 -23.61 14.77
C ASN A 472 12.21 -25.01 15.22
N PHE A 473 13.12 -25.61 14.47
CA PHE A 473 13.86 -26.81 14.86
C PHE A 473 15.37 -26.56 14.80
N THR A 474 16.15 -27.48 15.36
CA THR A 474 17.61 -27.37 15.40
C THR A 474 18.25 -28.20 14.29
N ILE A 475 19.25 -27.64 13.62
CA ILE A 475 20.21 -28.37 12.79
C ILE A 475 21.54 -28.31 13.53
N GLU A 476 22.10 -29.47 13.85
CA GLU A 476 23.44 -29.61 14.40
C GLU A 476 24.48 -29.80 13.30
N ALA A 477 25.75 -29.55 13.61
CA ALA A 477 26.85 -29.80 12.69
C ALA A 477 26.93 -31.29 12.31
N ASP A 478 27.45 -31.57 11.12
CA ASP A 478 27.73 -32.94 10.71
C ASP A 478 28.82 -33.53 11.63
N PRO A 479 28.58 -34.63 12.36
CA PRO A 479 29.58 -35.24 13.23
C PRO A 479 30.79 -35.80 12.46
N THR A 480 30.68 -35.95 11.13
CA THR A 480 31.78 -36.33 10.24
C THR A 480 32.54 -35.13 9.66
N SER A 481 31.99 -33.92 9.79
CA SER A 481 32.82 -32.71 9.78
C SER A 481 33.60 -32.67 11.10
N ALA A 482 34.70 -33.43 11.15
CA ALA A 482 35.77 -33.05 12.06
C ALA A 482 36.01 -31.55 11.82
N PRO A 483 36.22 -30.72 12.86
CA PRO A 483 36.73 -29.40 12.60
C PRO A 483 37.94 -29.65 11.71
N GLU A 484 37.96 -29.05 10.52
CA GLU A 484 39.24 -28.87 9.87
C GLU A 484 40.08 -28.24 10.96
N THR A 485 41.03 -29.00 11.47
CA THR A 485 42.23 -28.43 12.06
C THR A 485 42.98 -27.89 10.85
N GLY A 486 42.37 -26.91 10.18
CA GLY A 486 43.05 -25.97 9.36
C GLY A 486 44.16 -25.49 10.25
N VAL A 487 45.38 -25.76 9.81
CA VAL A 487 46.55 -25.06 10.27
C VAL A 487 46.10 -23.62 10.40
N VAL A 488 46.08 -23.08 11.63
CA VAL A 488 45.86 -21.65 11.83
C VAL A 488 47.09 -20.99 11.21
N GLY A 489 47.04 -20.76 9.90
CA GLY A 489 47.83 -19.72 9.29
C GLY A 489 47.41 -18.46 10.02
N LYS A 490 48.34 -17.86 10.77
CA LYS A 490 48.10 -16.56 11.35
C LYS A 490 47.94 -15.59 10.18
N GLU A 491 46.71 -15.26 9.83
CA GLU A 491 46.46 -14.15 8.92
C GLU A 491 46.85 -12.86 9.63
N MET A 492 47.94 -12.25 9.16
CA MET A 492 48.33 -10.92 9.62
C MET A 492 47.74 -9.90 8.66
N LEU A 493 46.91 -9.00 9.18
CA LEU A 493 46.48 -7.82 8.45
C LEU A 493 47.70 -6.92 8.19
N ILE A 494 48.11 -6.81 6.95
CA ILE A 494 49.30 -6.02 6.55
C ILE A 494 48.94 -4.68 5.92
N GLY A 495 47.67 -4.45 5.57
CA GLY A 495 47.23 -3.16 5.05
C GLY A 495 45.71 -3.02 4.99
N ASN A 496 45.24 -1.87 5.46
CA ASN A 496 43.87 -1.40 5.31
C ASN A 496 43.92 0.03 4.77
N GLU A 497 43.81 0.18 3.45
CA GLU A 497 43.91 1.49 2.80
C GLU A 497 42.56 1.82 2.14
N PRO A 498 41.87 2.89 2.60
CA PRO A 498 40.69 3.37 1.92
C PRO A 498 41.08 3.88 0.52
N ASN A 499 40.32 3.50 -0.50
CA ASN A 499 40.53 4.01 -1.85
C ASN A 499 40.01 5.46 -1.91
N PRO A 500 40.84 6.48 -2.18
CA PRO A 500 40.38 7.86 -2.26
C PRO A 500 39.53 8.16 -3.50
N PHE A 501 39.35 7.19 -4.41
CA PHE A 501 38.63 7.34 -5.68
C PHE A 501 37.41 6.42 -5.82
N SER A 502 37.08 5.61 -4.81
CA SER A 502 35.83 4.83 -4.77
C SER A 502 35.37 4.53 -3.34
N ASN A 503 34.13 4.12 -3.18
CA ASN A 503 33.56 3.64 -1.91
C ASN A 503 34.05 2.23 -1.50
N ILE A 504 35.13 1.73 -2.11
CA ILE A 504 35.69 0.40 -1.86
C ILE A 504 36.95 0.55 -1.01
N THR A 505 37.05 -0.24 0.06
CA THR A 505 38.27 -0.33 0.87
C THR A 505 39.06 -1.57 0.48
N HIS A 506 40.36 -1.41 0.21
CA HIS A 506 41.21 -2.56 -0.08
C HIS A 506 41.84 -3.08 1.21
N VAL A 507 41.52 -4.33 1.53
CA VAL A 507 42.08 -5.06 2.68
C VAL A 507 43.05 -6.12 2.15
N ARG A 508 44.29 -6.12 2.65
CA ARG A 508 45.34 -7.08 2.25
C ARG A 508 45.78 -7.93 3.43
N PHE A 509 45.84 -9.24 3.20
CA PHE A 509 46.30 -10.26 4.16
C PHE A 509 47.54 -10.97 3.62
N GLN A 510 48.47 -11.35 4.51
CA GLN A 510 49.55 -12.27 4.21
C GLN A 510 49.23 -13.64 4.80
N LEU A 511 49.44 -14.69 4.00
CA LEU A 511 49.44 -16.06 4.47
C LEU A 511 50.88 -16.47 4.77
N ASP A 512 51.15 -16.99 5.97
CA ASP A 512 52.40 -17.68 6.25
C ASP A 512 52.39 -19.02 5.50
N GLU A 513 53.46 -19.33 4.75
CA GLU A 513 53.64 -20.63 4.09
C GLU A 513 53.68 -21.76 5.15
N PRO A 514 53.04 -22.92 4.88
CA PRO A 514 53.00 -24.02 5.84
C PRO A 514 54.41 -24.61 6.05
N THR A 515 54.83 -24.77 7.31
CA THR A 515 56.00 -25.59 7.69
C THR A 515 55.68 -27.07 7.74
#